data_AF-A0A120K8D2-F1
#
_entry.id   AF-A0A120K8D2-F1
#
_cell.length_a   1.000
_cell.length_b   1.000
_cell.length_c   1.000
_cell.angle_alpha   90.00
_cell.angle_beta   90.00
_cell.angle_gamma   90.00
#
_symmetry.space_group_name_H-M   'P 1'
#
loop_
_entity.id
_entity.type
_entity.pdbx_description
1 polymer ?
#
loop_
_entity_poly.entity_id
_entity_poly.type
_entity_poly.pdbx_seq_one_letter_code
_entity_poly.pdbx_strand_id
1 'polypeptide(L)'
;PALQSNWLIIHVINYFISYSALSISFSAAIVYLIYRAIYRGRAQEIVMSGADSQLSKDVTFDKLAYISVTIGFPFLTVGLITGAIWAKGAWGTYWGWDPKETWS
;
A
#
# COMPACT_ATOMS: atom_id res chain seq x y z
N PRO A 1 19.97 -21.51 12.40
CA PRO A 1 18.66 -21.76 11.74
C PRO A 1 18.05 -20.44 11.22
N ALA A 2 17.91 -20.27 9.90
CA ALA A 2 17.50 -19.00 9.26
C ALA A 2 16.10 -18.48 9.68
N LEU A 3 15.23 -19.38 10.14
CA LEU A 3 13.87 -19.09 10.62
C LEU A 3 13.81 -18.61 12.09
N GLN A 4 14.92 -18.68 12.82
CA GLN A 4 15.00 -18.36 14.26
C GLN A 4 15.76 -17.04 14.46
N SER A 5 15.37 -15.97 13.74
CA SER A 5 16.02 -14.66 13.88
C SER A 5 15.00 -13.55 14.12
N ASN A 6 15.34 -12.62 15.01
CA ASN A 6 14.53 -11.43 15.30
C ASN A 6 14.36 -10.53 14.06
N TRP A 7 15.32 -10.60 13.12
CA TRP A 7 15.27 -9.86 11.86
C TRP A 7 14.13 -10.32 10.96
N LEU A 8 13.82 -11.63 10.94
CA LEU A 8 12.69 -12.16 10.18
C LEU A 8 11.36 -11.61 10.71
N ILE A 9 11.21 -11.53 12.04
CA ILE A 9 9.98 -11.03 12.67
C ILE A 9 9.78 -9.55 12.34
N ILE A 10 10.83 -8.72 12.47
CA ILE A 10 10.76 -7.29 12.14
C ILE A 10 10.42 -7.09 10.65
N HIS A 11 11.02 -7.88 9.76
CA HIS A 11 10.73 -7.86 8.33
C HIS A 11 9.25 -8.17 8.03
N VAL A 12 8.73 -9.28 8.56
CA VAL A 12 7.34 -9.71 8.29
C VAL A 12 6.33 -8.70 8.82
N ILE A 13 6.54 -8.15 10.03
CA ILE A 13 5.61 -7.18 10.63
C ILE A 13 5.56 -5.89 9.79
N ASN A 14 6.70 -5.38 9.32
CA ASN A 14 6.74 -4.17 8.48
C ASN A 14 5.96 -4.36 7.17
N TYR A 15 6.13 -5.51 6.52
CA TYR A 15 5.37 -5.83 5.31
C TYR A 15 3.88 -5.99 5.59
N PHE A 16 3.51 -6.62 6.70
CA PHE A 16 2.11 -6.80 7.06
C PHE A 16 1.39 -5.45 7.26
N ILE A 17 2.02 -4.52 7.98
CA ILE A 17 1.51 -3.17 8.20
C ILE A 17 1.40 -2.42 6.86
N SER A 18 2.46 -2.48 6.04
CA SER A 18 2.48 -1.83 4.73
C SER A 18 1.37 -2.34 3.81
N TYR A 19 1.24 -3.65 3.64
CA TYR A 19 0.25 -4.22 2.73
C TYR A 19 -1.17 -3.98 3.22
N SER A 20 -1.40 -4.03 4.52
CA SER A 20 -2.71 -3.68 5.10
C SER A 20 -3.09 -2.23 4.77
N ALA A 21 -2.16 -1.29 4.96
CA ALA A 21 -2.40 0.12 4.65
C ALA A 21 -2.64 0.36 3.15
N LEU A 22 -1.82 -0.24 2.27
CA LEU A 22 -2.01 -0.11 0.82
C LEU A 22 -3.32 -0.76 0.33
N SER A 23 -3.71 -1.89 0.92
CA SER A 23 -4.99 -2.55 0.61
C SER A 23 -6.21 -1.70 0.99
N ILE A 24 -6.14 -0.99 2.12
CA ILE A 24 -7.18 -0.02 2.52
C ILE A 24 -7.26 1.12 1.50
N SER A 25 -6.11 1.67 1.08
CA SER A 25 -6.08 2.72 0.06
C SER A 25 -6.66 2.24 -1.27
N PHE A 26 -6.34 1.02 -1.69
CA PHE A 26 -6.86 0.45 -2.93
C PHE A 26 -8.38 0.24 -2.86
N SER A 27 -8.86 -0.29 -1.73
CA SER A 27 -10.30 -0.47 -1.49
C SER A 27 -11.04 0.87 -1.48
N ALA A 28 -10.49 1.90 -0.85
CA ALA A 28 -11.06 3.25 -0.86
C ALA A 28 -11.13 3.82 -2.29
N ALA A 29 -10.09 3.65 -3.09
CA ALA A 29 -10.06 4.07 -4.49
C ALA A 29 -11.10 3.34 -5.35
N ILE A 30 -11.29 2.03 -5.16
CA ILE A 30 -12.34 1.27 -5.85
C ILE A 30 -13.72 1.82 -5.50
N VAL A 31 -14.01 2.03 -4.21
CA VAL A 31 -15.30 2.57 -3.76
C VAL A 31 -15.55 3.95 -4.38
N TYR A 32 -14.54 4.82 -4.42
CA TYR A 32 -14.61 6.11 -5.07
C TYR A 32 -14.90 6.01 -6.58
N LEU A 33 -14.19 5.13 -7.29
CA LEU A 33 -14.40 4.94 -8.73
C LEU A 33 -15.79 4.37 -9.05
N ILE A 34 -16.29 3.43 -8.25
CA ILE A 34 -17.64 2.88 -8.39
C ILE A 34 -18.69 3.96 -8.14
N TYR A 35 -18.53 4.75 -7.08
CA TYR A 35 -19.41 5.89 -6.80
C TYR A 35 -19.43 6.85 -7.99
N ARG A 36 -18.27 7.27 -8.48
CA ARG A 36 -18.15 8.15 -9.65
C ARG A 36 -18.76 7.55 -10.92
N ALA A 37 -18.59 6.24 -11.13
CA ALA A 37 -19.14 5.54 -12.31
C ALA A 37 -20.67 5.48 -12.29
N ILE A 38 -21.28 5.23 -11.13
CA ILE A 38 -22.75 5.14 -10.97
C ILE A 38 -23.39 6.53 -11.05
N TYR A 39 -22.80 7.56 -10.43
CA TYR A 39 -23.37 8.90 -10.35
C TYR A 39 -22.93 9.83 -11.49
N ARG A 40 -22.31 9.29 -12.55
CA ARG A 40 -21.70 10.03 -13.67
C ARG A 40 -22.66 11.01 -14.38
N GLY A 41 -23.97 10.71 -14.41
CA GLY A 41 -25.00 11.60 -14.97
C GLY A 41 -25.43 12.75 -14.04
N ARG A 42 -25.21 12.64 -12.72
CA ARG A 42 -25.55 13.65 -11.71
C ARG A 42 -24.34 14.53 -11.35
N ALA A 43 -23.14 13.99 -11.47
CA ALA A 43 -21.87 14.68 -11.17
C ALA A 43 -21.69 15.98 -11.99
N GLN A 44 -22.21 16.03 -13.22
CA GLN A 44 -22.14 17.23 -14.06
C GLN A 44 -23.10 18.34 -13.57
N GLU A 45 -24.23 17.98 -12.97
CA GLU A 45 -25.22 18.91 -12.39
C GLU A 45 -24.75 19.46 -11.03
N ILE A 46 -24.07 18.63 -10.24
CA ILE A 46 -23.54 18.95 -8.91
C ILE A 46 -22.36 19.94 -8.97
N VAL A 47 -21.49 19.81 -9.98
CA VAL A 47 -20.39 20.76 -10.23
C VAL A 47 -20.92 22.15 -10.65
N MET A 48 -22.09 22.22 -11.29
CA MET A 48 -22.76 23.49 -11.63
C MET A 48 -23.61 24.07 -10.49
N SER A 49 -23.96 23.28 -9.46
CA SER A 49 -24.92 23.65 -8.41
C SER A 49 -24.30 24.09 -7.07
N GLY A 50 -22.97 24.17 -6.96
CA GLY A 50 -22.33 24.63 -5.72
C GLY A 50 -22.56 23.67 -4.54
N ALA A 51 -22.42 22.37 -4.79
CA ALA A 51 -22.74 21.33 -3.82
C ALA A 51 -21.61 21.07 -2.81
N ASP A 52 -21.63 21.82 -1.70
CA ASP A 52 -20.72 21.65 -0.55
C ASP A 52 -20.78 20.25 0.09
N SER A 53 -21.89 19.52 -0.03
CA SER A 53 -22.10 18.24 0.66
C SER A 53 -21.48 17.02 -0.04
N GLN A 54 -21.36 17.05 -1.38
CA GLN A 54 -20.73 15.96 -2.14
C GLN A 54 -19.21 16.11 -2.20
N LEU A 55 -18.72 17.35 -2.32
CA LEU A 55 -17.31 17.66 -2.21
C LEU A 55 -16.74 17.20 -0.86
N SER A 56 -17.51 17.37 0.23
CA SER A 56 -17.08 16.93 1.57
C SER A 56 -16.94 15.41 1.72
N LYS A 57 -17.69 14.61 0.93
CA LYS A 57 -17.62 13.13 0.98
C LYS A 57 -16.47 12.60 0.12
N ASP A 58 -16.23 13.20 -1.04
CA ASP A 58 -15.10 12.89 -1.91
C ASP A 58 -13.76 13.19 -1.21
N VAL A 59 -13.67 14.32 -0.52
CA VAL A 59 -12.51 14.68 0.31
C VAL A 59 -12.23 13.65 1.41
N THR A 60 -13.24 12.92 1.90
CA THR A 60 -13.07 11.95 2.99
C THR A 60 -12.41 10.66 2.50
N PHE A 61 -12.83 10.11 1.35
CA PHE A 61 -12.21 8.91 0.79
C PHE A 61 -10.80 9.18 0.26
N ASP A 62 -10.60 10.33 -0.37
CA ASP A 62 -9.28 10.76 -0.83
C ASP A 62 -8.32 10.98 0.34
N LYS A 63 -8.79 11.59 1.44
CA LYS A 63 -8.00 11.75 2.67
C LYS A 63 -7.65 10.41 3.30
N LEU A 64 -8.57 9.44 3.33
CA LEU A 64 -8.30 8.11 3.84
C LEU A 64 -7.22 7.41 3.00
N ALA A 65 -7.37 7.41 1.68
CA ALA A 65 -6.38 6.86 0.76
C ALA A 65 -5.00 7.52 0.95
N TYR A 66 -4.98 8.86 1.03
CA TYR A 66 -3.75 9.62 1.24
C TYR A 66 -3.03 9.23 2.54
N ILE A 67 -3.75 9.16 3.67
CA ILE A 67 -3.17 8.78 4.97
C ILE A 67 -2.66 7.34 4.92
N SER A 68 -3.45 6.43 4.35
CA SER A 68 -3.07 5.02 4.21
C SER A 68 -1.80 4.84 3.37
N VAL A 69 -1.65 5.53 2.24
CA VAL A 69 -0.43 5.45 1.41
C VAL A 69 0.75 6.10 2.11
N THR A 70 0.55 7.27 2.74
CA THR A 70 1.60 7.99 3.47
C THR A 70 2.20 7.14 4.60
N ILE A 71 1.39 6.29 5.23
CA ILE A 71 1.86 5.34 6.24
C ILE A 71 2.44 4.09 5.56
N GLY A 72 1.74 3.50 4.59
CA GLY A 72 2.14 2.24 3.97
C GLY A 72 3.50 2.29 3.28
N PHE A 73 3.78 3.37 2.55
CA PHE A 73 4.99 3.47 1.72
C PHE A 73 6.31 3.50 2.53
N PRO A 74 6.43 4.28 3.62
CA PRO A 74 7.59 4.17 4.52
C PRO A 74 7.77 2.77 5.12
N PHE A 75 6.69 2.12 5.59
CA PHE A 75 6.78 0.77 6.15
C PHE A 75 7.23 -0.27 5.11
N LEU A 76 6.80 -0.12 3.86
CA LEU A 76 7.28 -0.94 2.74
C LEU A 76 8.80 -0.78 2.56
N THR A 77 9.27 0.47 2.59
CA THR A 77 10.69 0.81 2.42
C THR A 77 11.53 0.21 3.54
N VAL A 78 11.09 0.34 4.80
CA VAL A 78 11.78 -0.27 5.94
C VAL A 78 11.74 -1.80 5.83
N GLY A 79 10.62 -2.39 5.40
CA GLY A 79 10.51 -3.83 5.14
C GLY A 79 11.52 -4.36 4.11
N LEU A 80 11.75 -3.61 3.02
CA LEU A 80 12.78 -3.92 2.02
C LEU A 80 14.18 -3.91 2.64
N ILE A 81 14.51 -2.87 3.41
CA ILE A 81 15.82 -2.73 4.06
C ILE A 81 16.05 -3.87 5.07
N THR A 82 15.07 -4.15 5.94
CA THR A 82 15.20 -5.24 6.91
C THR A 82 15.25 -6.62 6.26
N GLY A 83 14.60 -6.79 5.11
CA GLY A 83 14.70 -7.98 4.28
C GLY A 83 16.11 -8.23 3.77
N ALA A 84 16.78 -7.19 3.25
CA ALA A 84 18.17 -7.29 2.80
C ALA A 84 19.13 -7.66 3.96
N ILE A 85 18.91 -7.11 5.16
CA ILE A 85 19.70 -7.45 6.35
C ILE A 85 19.50 -8.92 6.74
N TRP A 86 18.26 -9.40 6.74
CA TRP A 86 17.95 -10.81 7.00
C TRP A 86 18.59 -11.73 5.95
N ALA A 87 18.55 -11.36 4.67
CA ALA A 87 19.15 -12.13 3.58
C ALA A 87 20.65 -12.36 3.81
N LYS A 88 21.39 -11.33 4.25
CA LYS A 88 22.81 -11.48 4.62
C LYS A 88 23.00 -12.50 5.75
N GLY A 89 22.11 -12.49 6.75
CA GLY A 89 22.17 -13.43 7.88
C GLY A 89 21.79 -14.86 7.50
N ALA A 90 20.90 -15.04 6.53
CA ALA A 90 20.39 -16.36 6.12
C ALA A 90 21.23 -17.02 5.02
N TRP A 91 21.69 -16.24 4.04
CA TRP A 91 22.35 -16.72 2.82
C TRP A 91 23.77 -16.16 2.62
N GLY A 92 24.27 -15.33 3.53
CA GLY A 92 25.61 -14.75 3.45
C GLY A 92 25.74 -13.57 2.49
N THR A 93 24.70 -13.27 1.69
CA THR A 93 24.68 -12.17 0.72
C THR A 93 23.37 -11.37 0.87
N TYR A 94 23.41 -10.07 0.55
CA TYR A 94 22.21 -9.21 0.64
C TYR A 94 21.21 -9.47 -0.50
N TRP A 95 21.72 -9.93 -1.64
CA TRP A 95 20.95 -10.22 -2.84
C TRP A 95 21.72 -11.26 -3.66
N GLY A 96 21.01 -12.28 -4.14
CA GLY A 96 21.59 -13.34 -4.97
C GLY A 96 20.72 -13.57 -6.19
N TRP A 97 21.33 -13.54 -7.36
CA TRP A 97 20.70 -13.98 -8.60
C TRP A 97 21.11 -15.43 -8.85
N ASP A 98 20.49 -16.37 -8.13
CA ASP A 98 20.72 -17.79 -8.42
C ASP A 98 20.18 -18.07 -9.84
N PRO A 99 20.97 -18.66 -10.75
CA PRO A 99 20.53 -18.94 -12.11
C PRO A 99 19.20 -19.71 -12.17
N LYS A 100 18.91 -20.57 -11.19
CA LYS A 100 17.63 -21.29 -11.10
C LYS A 100 16.40 -20.39 -10.83
N GLU A 101 16.61 -19.17 -10.33
CA GLU A 101 15.58 -18.18 -9.98
C GLU A 101 15.52 -17.03 -11.01
N THR A 102 16.48 -16.95 -11.92
CA THR A 102 16.59 -15.89 -12.95
C THR A 102 16.52 -16.39 -14.38
N TRP A 103 16.46 -17.71 -14.59
CA TRP A 103 16.26 -18.26 -15.93
C TRP A 103 14.80 -18.21 -16.39
N SER A 104 14.54 -17.19 -17.20
CA SER A 104 13.88 -17.28 -18.51
C SER A 104 14.65 -16.44 -19.51
#